data_AF-A0A100Y6J0-F1
#
_entry.id   AF-A0A100Y6J0-F1
#
_cell.length_a   1.000
_cell.length_b   1.000
_cell.length_c   1.000
_cell.angle_alpha   90.00
_cell.angle_beta   90.00
_cell.angle_gamma   90.00
#
_symmetry.space_group_name_H-M   'P 1'
#
loop_
_entity.id
_entity.type
_entity.pdbx_description
1 polymer ?
#
loop_
_entity_poly.entity_id
_entity_poly.type
_entity_poly.pdbx_seq_one_letter_code
_entity_poly.pdbx_strand_id
1 'polypeptide(L)'
;MPTPRSLPIDDNRDLESFAAVLADALPGTWTVEYHQHQCHDDQFNHAEDVWDLNLVSGAVAEFVLGEDAHLTRQDGARLYVTIRPLHEDEFLVAAIAPTRDVAAEAFEGVREPEGIAVPADPELAAHAIDADLLPRYDIALAQVRHAAMNPPQPAPRPDTMVMMTWRDDGSLAATTTTRPAAEVLLAEGFVWETASNAYVLTGDDTRAQGHAVQAAGARLARLGIGTALRTAHRSSTDIALPAPQPGARAVTRTR
;
A
#
# COMPACT_ATOMS: atom_id res chain seq x y z
N MET A 1 -12.04 -10.21 -5.42
CA MET A 1 -10.57 -10.37 -5.44
C MET A 1 -10.24 -11.77 -5.94
N PRO A 2 -9.39 -11.91 -6.97
CA PRO A 2 -8.87 -13.22 -7.37
C PRO A 2 -8.07 -13.85 -6.23
N THR A 3 -8.04 -15.18 -6.16
CA THR A 3 -7.26 -15.92 -5.15
C THR A 3 -5.77 -15.67 -5.40
N PRO A 4 -4.98 -15.30 -4.36
CA PRO A 4 -3.55 -15.07 -4.52
C PRO A 4 -2.86 -16.37 -4.97
N ARG A 5 -1.81 -16.23 -5.79
CA ARG A 5 -1.06 -17.38 -6.30
C ARG A 5 -0.01 -17.81 -5.28
N SER A 6 0.04 -19.11 -5.02
CA SER A 6 1.12 -19.70 -4.22
C SER A 6 2.39 -19.85 -5.06
N LEU A 7 3.54 -19.63 -4.42
CA LEU A 7 4.84 -19.99 -4.98
C LEU A 7 5.08 -21.50 -4.90
N PRO A 8 6.00 -22.05 -5.70
CA PRO A 8 6.44 -23.45 -5.58
C PRO A 8 6.92 -23.76 -4.15
N ILE A 9 6.63 -24.97 -3.66
CA ILE A 9 6.94 -25.41 -2.28
C ILE A 9 8.45 -25.46 -1.98
N ASP A 10 9.28 -25.53 -3.02
CA ASP A 10 10.74 -25.64 -2.92
C ASP A 10 11.47 -24.30 -3.10
N ASP A 11 10.78 -23.17 -2.92
CA ASP A 11 11.38 -21.84 -2.97
C ASP A 11 12.27 -21.61 -1.74
N ASN A 12 13.47 -22.19 -1.75
CA ASN A 12 14.46 -22.17 -0.67
C ASN A 12 15.44 -21.00 -0.82
N ARG A 13 14.97 -19.85 -1.32
CA ARG A 13 15.76 -18.63 -1.38
C ARG A 13 15.92 -18.10 0.03
N ASP A 14 17.15 -18.07 0.53
CA ASP A 14 17.44 -17.61 1.88
C ASP A 14 17.43 -16.07 1.92
N LEU A 15 16.23 -15.49 2.05
CA LEU A 15 16.03 -14.05 2.10
C LEU A 15 16.72 -13.42 3.32
N GLU A 16 16.72 -14.09 4.47
CA GLU A 16 17.37 -13.62 5.70
C GLU A 16 18.87 -13.42 5.47
N SER A 17 19.54 -14.45 4.93
CA SER A 17 20.97 -14.36 4.58
C SER A 17 21.25 -13.31 3.51
N PHE A 18 20.42 -13.24 2.46
CA PHE A 18 20.56 -12.21 1.41
C PHE A 18 20.47 -10.80 2.00
N ALA A 19 19.45 -10.53 2.82
CA ALA A 19 19.22 -9.24 3.45
C ALA A 19 20.37 -8.83 4.39
N ALA A 20 20.92 -9.79 5.14
CA ALA A 20 22.06 -9.56 6.02
C ALA A 20 23.31 -9.12 5.24
N VAL A 21 23.69 -9.84 4.19
CA VAL A 21 24.85 -9.46 3.37
C VAL A 21 24.59 -8.17 2.60
N LEU A 22 23.36 -7.97 2.12
CA LEU A 22 22.98 -6.74 1.43
C LEU A 22 23.14 -5.52 2.33
N ALA A 23 22.73 -5.60 3.60
CA ALA A 23 22.86 -4.50 4.56
C ALA A 23 24.33 -4.10 4.80
N ASP A 24 25.25 -5.06 4.82
CA ASP A 24 26.69 -4.82 4.94
C ASP A 24 27.32 -4.24 3.66
N ALA A 25 26.76 -4.57 2.49
CA ALA A 25 27.26 -4.13 1.19
C ALA A 25 26.74 -2.74 0.79
N LEU A 26 25.58 -2.32 1.29
CA LEU A 26 24.99 -1.01 0.99
C LEU A 26 25.80 0.14 1.61
N PRO A 27 25.80 1.32 0.97
CA PRO A 27 26.46 2.49 1.53
C PRO A 27 25.80 2.98 2.83
N GLY A 28 26.63 3.26 3.83
CA GLY A 28 26.18 3.68 5.16
C GLY A 28 26.08 2.49 6.13
N THR A 29 25.31 2.67 7.20
CA THR A 29 25.07 1.62 8.19
C THR A 29 23.60 1.24 8.17
N TRP A 30 23.32 -0.01 7.80
CA TRP A 30 21.98 -0.56 7.72
C TRP A 30 21.79 -1.68 8.75
N THR A 31 20.62 -1.71 9.38
CA THR A 31 20.20 -2.81 10.25
C THR A 31 19.07 -3.59 9.59
N VAL A 32 19.03 -4.90 9.79
CA VAL A 32 18.02 -5.79 9.20
C VAL A 32 17.00 -6.20 10.27
N GLU A 33 15.72 -6.16 9.90
CA GLU A 33 14.63 -6.81 10.59
C GLU A 33 13.99 -7.81 9.62
N TYR A 34 14.04 -9.10 9.93
CA TYR A 34 13.50 -10.16 9.07
C TYR A 34 12.13 -10.61 9.58
N HIS A 35 11.22 -10.88 8.64
CA HIS A 35 9.84 -11.24 8.92
C HIS A 35 9.45 -12.50 8.14
N GLN A 36 8.87 -13.46 8.85
CA GLN A 36 8.27 -14.66 8.25
C GLN A 36 6.75 -14.60 8.39
N HIS A 37 6.03 -14.82 7.30
CA HIS A 37 4.57 -14.76 7.23
C HIS A 37 3.96 -16.12 7.52
N GLN A 38 2.94 -16.15 8.38
CA GLN A 38 2.18 -17.36 8.65
C GLN A 38 1.01 -17.50 7.67
N CYS A 39 0.51 -16.38 7.18
CA CYS A 39 -0.55 -16.31 6.17
C CYS A 39 -0.35 -15.12 5.22
N HIS A 40 -1.06 -15.16 4.10
CA HIS A 40 -1.05 -14.09 3.10
C HIS A 40 -1.43 -12.72 3.67
N ASP A 41 -2.27 -12.66 4.70
CA ASP A 41 -2.69 -11.36 5.25
C ASP A 41 -1.56 -10.70 6.07
N ASP A 42 -0.58 -11.47 6.56
CA ASP A 42 0.52 -10.94 7.36
C ASP A 42 1.43 -10.02 6.54
N GLN A 43 1.63 -10.34 5.24
CA GLN A 43 2.53 -9.59 4.37
C GLN A 43 2.08 -8.14 4.15
N PHE A 44 0.79 -7.83 4.31
CA PHE A 44 0.29 -6.46 4.19
C PHE A 44 0.67 -5.60 5.38
N ASN A 45 0.89 -6.18 6.57
CA ASN A 45 1.33 -5.41 7.74
C ASN A 45 2.75 -4.84 7.57
N HIS A 46 3.56 -5.52 6.76
CA HIS A 46 4.95 -5.16 6.48
C HIS A 46 5.06 -4.34 5.18
N ALA A 47 4.17 -4.60 4.22
CA ALA A 47 4.15 -3.90 2.94
C ALA A 47 3.28 -2.63 2.89
N GLU A 48 2.48 -2.30 3.92
CA GLU A 48 1.56 -1.13 3.92
C GLU A 48 2.29 0.19 3.60
N ASP A 49 3.50 0.35 4.14
CA ASP A 49 4.31 1.56 3.99
C ASP A 49 5.26 1.49 2.77
N VAL A 50 5.18 0.46 1.93
CA VAL A 50 6.02 0.33 0.75
C VAL A 50 5.70 1.45 -0.24
N TRP A 51 6.70 2.26 -0.53
CA TRP A 51 6.60 3.43 -1.40
C TRP A 51 6.85 3.06 -2.86
N ASP A 52 6.01 2.17 -3.35
CA ASP A 52 5.97 1.69 -4.73
C ASP A 52 4.54 1.25 -5.08
N LEU A 53 3.95 1.79 -6.14
CA LEU A 53 2.65 1.34 -6.67
C LEU A 53 2.78 0.41 -7.89
N ASN A 54 3.98 -0.08 -8.19
CA ASN A 54 4.26 -0.82 -9.42
C ASN A 54 4.72 -2.27 -9.16
N LEU A 55 6.03 -2.49 -9.09
CA LEU A 55 6.63 -3.82 -9.17
C LEU A 55 6.43 -4.63 -7.89
N VAL A 56 6.73 -4.00 -6.74
CA VAL A 56 6.68 -4.64 -5.43
C VAL A 56 5.24 -4.74 -4.96
N SER A 57 4.48 -3.65 -5.07
CA SER A 57 3.04 -3.68 -4.77
C SER A 57 2.29 -4.69 -5.63
N GLY A 58 2.67 -4.84 -6.90
CA GLY A 58 2.12 -5.86 -7.79
C GLY A 58 2.40 -7.28 -7.31
N ALA A 59 3.63 -7.56 -6.89
CA ALA A 59 4.01 -8.88 -6.37
C ALA A 59 3.28 -9.21 -5.06
N VAL A 60 3.25 -8.27 -4.11
CA VAL A 60 2.55 -8.39 -2.82
C VAL A 60 1.04 -8.60 -3.02
N ALA A 61 0.42 -7.97 -4.02
CA ALA A 61 -1.01 -8.16 -4.27
C ALA A 61 -1.36 -9.50 -4.93
N GLU A 62 -0.44 -10.06 -5.73
CA GLU A 62 -0.72 -11.19 -6.61
C GLU A 62 -0.25 -12.54 -6.05
N PHE A 63 0.77 -12.54 -5.19
CA PHE A 63 1.42 -13.75 -4.69
C PHE A 63 1.41 -13.83 -3.17
N VAL A 64 1.37 -15.06 -2.64
CA VAL A 64 1.64 -15.34 -1.23
C VAL A 64 3.16 -15.37 -1.04
N LEU A 65 3.70 -14.29 -0.48
CA LEU A 65 5.11 -14.15 -0.17
C LEU A 65 5.33 -14.63 1.26
N GLY A 66 6.20 -15.62 1.46
CA GLY A 66 6.40 -16.25 2.76
C GLY A 66 7.22 -15.42 3.74
N GLU A 67 7.91 -14.39 3.25
CA GLU A 67 8.90 -13.64 4.01
C GLU A 67 9.21 -12.28 3.37
N ASP A 68 9.64 -11.35 4.22
CA ASP A 68 10.24 -10.08 3.83
C ASP A 68 11.33 -9.65 4.82
N ALA A 69 12.09 -8.63 4.45
CA ALA A 69 13.04 -7.99 5.35
C ALA A 69 12.99 -6.47 5.20
N HIS A 70 13.06 -5.79 6.34
CA HIS A 70 13.19 -4.34 6.43
C HIS A 70 14.64 -3.97 6.74
N LEU A 71 15.26 -3.22 5.84
CA LEU A 71 16.58 -2.62 6.06
C LEU A 71 16.39 -1.17 6.51
N THR A 72 16.97 -0.78 7.64
CA THR A 72 16.89 0.59 8.16
C THR A 72 18.28 1.21 8.22
N ARG A 73 18.49 2.31 7.51
CA ARG A 73 19.70 3.13 7.57
C ARG A 73 19.67 4.01 8.81
N GLN A 74 20.83 4.36 9.34
CA GLN A 74 20.96 5.19 10.55
C GLN A 74 20.21 6.55 10.50
N ASP A 75 19.99 7.11 9.32
CA ASP A 75 19.24 8.37 9.11
C ASP A 75 17.71 8.17 9.03
N GLY A 76 17.25 6.93 9.24
CA GLY A 76 15.84 6.53 9.20
C GLY A 76 15.31 6.19 7.81
N ALA A 77 16.15 6.20 6.76
CA ALA A 77 15.77 5.66 5.46
C ALA A 77 15.54 4.16 5.58
N ARG A 78 14.50 3.63 4.92
CA ARG A 78 14.08 2.24 5.05
C ARG A 78 13.86 1.61 3.68
N LEU A 79 14.27 0.36 3.52
CA LEU A 79 14.03 -0.46 2.34
C LEU A 79 13.25 -1.72 2.72
N TYR A 80 12.34 -2.13 1.86
CA TYR A 80 11.62 -3.40 1.90
C TYR A 80 12.27 -4.34 0.90
N VAL A 81 12.56 -5.58 1.31
CA VAL A 81 13.16 -6.62 0.47
C VAL A 81 12.29 -7.86 0.54
N THR A 82 11.96 -8.44 -0.60
CA THR A 82 11.25 -9.72 -0.67
C THR A 82 11.71 -10.50 -1.90
N ILE A 83 11.33 -11.76 -1.98
CA ILE A 83 11.58 -12.61 -3.15
C ILE A 83 10.84 -12.10 -4.38
N ARG A 84 11.44 -12.23 -5.58
CA ARG A 84 10.72 -11.96 -6.83
C ARG A 84 9.94 -13.21 -7.27
N PRO A 85 8.60 -13.18 -7.34
CA PRO A 85 7.82 -14.32 -7.80
C PRO A 85 8.23 -14.77 -9.20
N LEU A 86 8.38 -16.07 -9.43
CA LEU A 86 8.68 -16.67 -10.75
C LEU A 86 10.07 -16.31 -11.33
N HIS A 87 10.94 -15.69 -10.54
CA HIS A 87 12.30 -15.32 -10.93
C HIS A 87 13.28 -15.75 -9.82
N GLU A 88 13.80 -16.97 -9.92
CA GLU A 88 14.57 -17.64 -8.85
C GLU A 88 15.91 -16.96 -8.51
N ASP A 89 16.49 -16.20 -9.44
CA ASP A 89 17.78 -15.52 -9.23
C ASP A 89 17.64 -14.03 -8.91
N GLU A 90 16.43 -13.59 -8.53
CA GLU A 90 16.14 -12.17 -8.31
C GLU A 90 15.33 -11.92 -7.03
N PHE A 91 15.58 -10.77 -6.43
CA PHE A 91 14.81 -10.20 -5.33
C PHE A 91 14.15 -8.89 -5.76
N LEU A 92 13.14 -8.46 -5.01
CA LEU A 92 12.49 -7.18 -5.16
C LEU A 92 12.89 -6.27 -4.01
N VAL A 93 13.22 -5.02 -4.33
CA VAL A 93 13.60 -4.01 -3.35
C VAL A 93 12.82 -2.73 -3.61
N ALA A 94 12.18 -2.17 -2.59
CA ALA A 94 11.50 -0.88 -2.67
C ALA A 94 11.84 -0.01 -1.47
N ALA A 95 11.66 1.30 -1.62
CA ALA A 95 11.71 2.23 -0.51
C ALA A 95 10.48 2.06 0.40
N ILE A 96 10.63 2.30 1.69
CA ILE A 96 9.51 2.41 2.64
C ILE A 96 9.30 3.89 2.95
N ALA A 97 8.06 4.37 2.86
CA ALA A 97 7.71 5.75 3.15
C ALA A 97 8.01 6.12 4.62
N PRO A 98 8.42 7.37 4.92
CA PRO A 98 8.57 7.81 6.30
C PRO A 98 7.19 7.98 6.95
N THR A 99 6.83 7.13 7.91
CA THR A 99 5.47 7.12 8.48
C THR A 99 5.34 7.75 9.86
N ARG A 100 6.45 8.05 10.54
CA ARG A 100 6.40 8.82 11.79
C ARG A 100 6.30 10.31 11.52
N ASP A 101 5.25 10.93 12.04
CA ASP A 101 5.07 12.38 12.16
C ASP A 101 5.05 13.16 10.82
N VAL A 102 4.80 12.46 9.70
CA VAL A 102 4.63 13.06 8.37
C VAL A 102 3.15 13.00 7.98
N ALA A 103 2.55 14.16 7.73
CA ALA A 103 1.17 14.24 7.28
C ALA A 103 1.05 13.78 5.81
N ALA A 104 -0.08 13.19 5.43
CA ALA A 104 -0.30 12.64 4.08
C ALA A 104 -0.13 13.70 2.97
N GLU A 105 -0.45 14.95 3.27
CA GLU A 105 -0.30 16.10 2.37
C GLU A 105 1.17 16.37 1.99
N ALA A 106 2.13 15.96 2.81
CA ALA A 106 3.56 16.11 2.49
C ALA A 106 4.01 15.19 1.35
N PHE A 107 3.24 14.14 1.05
CA PHE A 107 3.49 13.24 -0.08
C PHE A 107 2.81 13.70 -1.37
N GLU A 108 1.95 14.73 -1.32
CA GLU A 108 1.22 15.20 -2.49
C GLU A 108 2.18 15.73 -3.57
N GLY A 109 2.08 15.18 -4.78
CA GLY A 109 2.92 15.56 -5.92
C GLY A 109 4.36 15.02 -5.86
N VAL A 110 4.72 14.24 -4.85
CA VAL A 110 6.01 13.55 -4.77
C VAL A 110 5.95 12.30 -5.63
N ARG A 111 6.88 12.17 -6.58
CA ARG A 111 7.01 10.94 -7.36
C ARG A 111 7.58 9.85 -6.46
N GLU A 112 6.94 8.68 -6.49
CA GLU A 112 7.39 7.53 -5.72
C GLU A 112 8.79 7.08 -6.18
N PRO A 113 9.62 6.58 -5.25
CA PRO A 113 10.93 6.10 -5.60
C PRO A 113 10.92 4.95 -6.60
N GLU A 114 9.81 4.20 -6.77
CA GLU A 114 9.63 3.02 -7.65
C GLU A 114 10.59 1.87 -7.34
N GLY A 115 10.05 0.70 -6.96
CA GLY A 115 10.84 -0.47 -6.63
C GLY A 115 11.59 -1.07 -7.82
N ILE A 116 12.66 -1.82 -7.54
CA ILE A 116 13.50 -2.47 -8.54
C ILE A 116 13.62 -3.97 -8.27
N ALA A 117 13.87 -4.73 -9.33
CA ALA A 117 14.38 -6.08 -9.20
C ALA A 117 15.91 -6.05 -9.14
N VAL A 118 16.49 -6.86 -8.27
CA VAL A 118 17.94 -6.98 -8.09
C VAL A 118 18.35 -8.44 -8.22
N PRO A 119 19.59 -8.73 -8.67
CA PRO A 119 20.10 -10.10 -8.70
C PRO A 119 20.25 -10.67 -7.28
N ALA A 120 20.29 -12.00 -7.18
CA ALA A 120 20.53 -12.72 -5.93
C ALA A 120 21.96 -12.59 -5.39
N ASP A 121 22.89 -12.01 -6.17
CA ASP A 121 24.22 -11.60 -5.71
C ASP A 121 24.10 -10.29 -4.90
N PRO A 122 24.39 -10.30 -3.58
CA PRO A 122 24.20 -9.13 -2.73
C PRO A 122 25.10 -7.92 -3.09
N GLU A 123 26.30 -8.14 -3.63
CA GLU A 123 27.20 -7.05 -4.02
C GLU A 123 26.69 -6.35 -5.28
N LEU A 124 26.24 -7.13 -6.27
CA LEU A 124 25.61 -6.58 -7.47
C LEU A 124 24.26 -5.92 -7.15
N ALA A 125 23.49 -6.50 -6.23
CA ALA A 125 22.24 -5.91 -5.74
C ALA A 125 22.50 -4.57 -5.04
N ALA A 126 23.49 -4.51 -4.14
CA ALA A 126 23.87 -3.27 -3.45
C ALA A 126 24.30 -2.19 -4.45
N HIS A 127 25.06 -2.55 -5.48
CA HIS A 127 25.45 -1.62 -6.53
C HIS A 127 24.23 -1.09 -7.32
N ALA A 128 23.28 -1.94 -7.67
CA ALA A 128 22.06 -1.53 -8.36
C ALA A 128 21.20 -0.60 -7.48
N ILE A 129 21.09 -0.90 -6.18
CA ILE A 129 20.35 -0.08 -5.22
C ILE A 129 21.02 1.29 -5.03
N ASP A 130 22.34 1.34 -4.89
CA ASP A 130 23.11 2.58 -4.75
C ASP A 130 23.07 3.44 -6.02
N ALA A 131 23.18 2.82 -7.20
CA ALA A 131 23.21 3.55 -8.47
C ALA A 131 21.83 4.06 -8.93
N ASP A 132 20.74 3.47 -8.44
CA ASP A 132 19.40 3.73 -8.98
C ASP A 132 18.33 4.03 -7.91
N LEU A 133 18.06 3.08 -7.01
CA LEU A 133 16.96 3.23 -6.04
C LEU A 133 17.24 4.30 -4.98
N LEU A 134 18.44 4.32 -4.37
CA LEU A 134 18.77 5.28 -3.31
C LEU A 134 18.73 6.74 -3.79
N PRO A 135 19.29 7.12 -4.97
CA PRO A 135 19.17 8.48 -5.48
C PRO A 135 17.71 8.94 -5.62
N ARG A 136 16.82 8.09 -6.16
CA ARG A 136 15.39 8.40 -6.29
C ARG A 136 14.72 8.53 -4.92
N TYR A 137 15.06 7.64 -3.99
CA TYR A 137 14.53 7.65 -2.64
C TYR A 137 14.96 8.89 -1.84
N ASP A 138 16.24 9.26 -1.89
CA ASP A 138 16.77 10.44 -1.19
C ASP A 138 16.13 11.73 -1.73
N ILE A 139 15.89 11.83 -3.05
CA ILE A 139 15.14 12.94 -3.66
C ILE A 139 13.71 13.00 -3.13
N ALA A 140 13.00 11.87 -3.10
CA ALA A 140 11.62 11.80 -2.62
C ALA A 140 11.52 12.15 -1.12
N LEU A 141 12.43 11.64 -0.30
CA LEU A 141 12.54 11.99 1.13
C LEU A 141 12.79 13.49 1.32
N ALA A 142 13.67 14.09 0.52
CA ALA A 142 13.94 15.53 0.59
C ALA A 142 12.70 16.36 0.23
N GLN A 143 11.93 15.94 -0.78
CA GLN A 143 10.67 16.59 -1.17
C GLN A 143 9.62 16.50 -0.05
N VAL A 144 9.41 15.31 0.51
CA VAL A 144 8.46 15.11 1.62
C VAL A 144 8.86 15.92 2.85
N ARG A 145 10.15 15.89 3.24
CA ARG A 145 10.66 16.70 4.36
C ARG A 145 10.44 18.19 4.11
N HIS A 146 10.68 18.65 2.88
CA HIS A 146 10.46 20.05 2.52
C HIS A 146 8.97 20.44 2.62
N ALA A 147 8.06 19.61 2.10
CA ALA A 147 6.62 19.84 2.18
C ALA A 147 6.10 19.77 3.62
N ALA A 148 6.62 18.87 4.44
CA ALA A 148 6.28 18.79 5.87
C ALA A 148 6.72 20.03 6.67
N MET A 149 7.88 20.61 6.35
CA MET A 149 8.36 21.85 6.95
C MET A 149 7.64 23.10 6.40
N ASN A 150 7.10 23.02 5.19
CA ASN A 150 6.41 24.12 4.50
C ASN A 150 5.02 23.63 4.05
N PRO A 151 4.12 23.31 5.00
CA PRO A 151 2.83 22.75 4.65
C PRO A 151 2.10 23.73 3.73
N PRO A 152 1.56 23.26 2.59
CA PRO A 152 0.81 24.13 1.70
C PRO A 152 -0.33 24.76 2.49
N GLN A 153 -0.60 26.04 2.20
CA GLN A 153 -1.80 26.70 2.72
C GLN A 153 -3.00 25.83 2.32
N PRO A 154 -3.89 25.44 3.25
CA PRO A 154 -5.00 24.56 2.92
C PRO A 154 -5.76 25.17 1.74
N ALA A 155 -5.84 24.42 0.65
CA ALA A 155 -6.61 24.85 -0.50
C ALA A 155 -8.03 25.20 -0.01
N PRO A 156 -8.65 26.29 -0.51
CA PRO A 156 -10.03 26.58 -0.18
C PRO A 156 -10.86 25.32 -0.44
N ARG A 157 -11.62 24.89 0.59
CA ARG A 157 -12.45 23.68 0.47
C ARG A 157 -13.29 23.83 -0.79
N PRO A 158 -13.27 22.85 -1.70
CA PRO A 158 -14.06 22.95 -2.89
C PRO A 158 -15.53 23.04 -2.48
N ASP A 159 -16.25 24.01 -3.03
CA ASP A 159 -17.68 24.23 -2.75
C ASP A 159 -18.52 23.01 -3.13
N THR A 160 -17.96 22.14 -3.97
CA THR A 160 -18.57 20.89 -4.44
C THR A 160 -17.62 19.71 -4.20
N MET A 161 -18.16 18.64 -3.63
CA MET A 161 -17.46 17.37 -3.40
C MET A 161 -18.21 16.22 -4.07
N VAL A 162 -17.48 15.36 -4.79
CA VAL A 162 -17.97 14.08 -5.28
C VAL A 162 -17.56 13.00 -4.29
N MET A 163 -18.55 12.30 -3.74
CA MET A 163 -18.32 11.14 -2.87
C MET A 163 -18.22 9.90 -3.74
N MET A 164 -17.09 9.22 -3.69
CA MET A 164 -16.83 7.93 -4.32
C MET A 164 -16.79 6.86 -3.22
N THR A 165 -17.51 5.76 -3.39
CA THR A 165 -17.60 4.69 -2.38
C THR A 165 -17.38 3.34 -3.05
N TRP A 166 -16.34 2.62 -2.60
CA TRP A 166 -16.14 1.23 -2.99
C TRP A 166 -17.23 0.37 -2.37
N ARG A 167 -17.92 -0.41 -3.19
CA ARG A 167 -18.95 -1.36 -2.78
C ARG A 167 -18.32 -2.74 -2.53
N ASP A 168 -19.06 -3.57 -1.79
CA ASP A 168 -18.61 -4.94 -1.44
C ASP A 168 -18.42 -5.85 -2.66
N ASP A 169 -19.08 -5.53 -3.78
CA ASP A 169 -18.94 -6.23 -5.06
C ASP A 169 -17.71 -5.80 -5.87
N GLY A 170 -16.88 -4.89 -5.34
CA GLY A 170 -15.71 -4.34 -6.03
C GLY A 170 -16.01 -3.22 -7.03
N SER A 171 -17.27 -2.84 -7.20
CA SER A 171 -17.63 -1.67 -8.00
C SER A 171 -17.43 -0.38 -7.22
N LEU A 172 -17.18 0.72 -7.94
CA LEU A 172 -17.05 2.04 -7.34
C LEU A 172 -18.24 2.91 -7.71
N ALA A 173 -18.96 3.40 -6.69
CA ALA A 173 -20.10 4.29 -6.89
C ALA A 173 -19.74 5.74 -6.56
N ALA A 174 -20.03 6.65 -7.48
CA ALA A 174 -19.85 8.08 -7.34
C ALA A 174 -21.20 8.80 -7.36
N THR A 175 -21.45 9.64 -6.35
CA THR A 175 -22.65 10.50 -6.31
C THR A 175 -22.27 11.95 -6.50
N THR A 176 -22.99 12.64 -7.39
CA THR A 176 -22.83 14.08 -7.62
C THR A 176 -24.17 14.72 -7.99
N THR A 177 -24.32 15.98 -7.63
CA THR A 177 -25.46 16.83 -8.03
C THR A 177 -25.08 17.85 -9.10
N THR A 178 -23.79 17.94 -9.46
CA THR A 178 -23.29 18.93 -10.42
C THR A 178 -23.06 18.32 -11.79
N ARG A 179 -23.56 19.02 -12.82
CA ARG A 179 -23.43 18.59 -14.22
C ARG A 179 -21.97 18.44 -14.67
N PRO A 180 -21.03 19.34 -14.35
CA PRO A 180 -19.63 19.17 -14.76
C PRO A 180 -18.99 17.90 -14.18
N ALA A 181 -19.34 17.53 -12.94
CA ALA A 181 -18.84 16.29 -12.35
C ALA A 181 -19.42 15.04 -13.01
N ALA A 182 -20.72 15.05 -13.32
CA ALA A 182 -21.38 13.97 -14.04
C ALA A 182 -20.74 13.72 -15.41
N GLU A 183 -20.42 14.78 -16.15
CA GLU A 183 -19.77 14.70 -17.46
C GLU A 183 -18.35 14.09 -17.36
N VAL A 184 -17.58 14.44 -16.33
CA VAL A 184 -16.28 13.81 -16.07
C VAL A 184 -16.43 12.32 -15.74
N LEU A 185 -17.34 11.96 -14.83
CA LEU A 185 -17.56 10.56 -14.43
C LEU A 185 -17.94 9.68 -15.63
N LEU A 186 -18.86 10.16 -16.48
CA LEU A 186 -19.24 9.45 -17.71
C LEU A 186 -18.07 9.29 -18.69
N ALA A 187 -17.23 10.32 -18.82
CA ALA A 187 -16.06 10.27 -19.70
C ALA A 187 -14.97 9.29 -19.23
N GLU A 188 -14.84 9.09 -17.92
CA GLU A 188 -13.90 8.13 -17.32
C GLU A 188 -14.49 6.72 -17.16
N GLY A 189 -15.63 6.44 -17.81
CA GLY A 189 -16.21 5.09 -17.90
C GLY A 189 -17.20 4.72 -16.80
N PHE A 190 -17.59 5.65 -15.92
CA PHE A 190 -18.69 5.39 -14.99
C PHE A 190 -20.02 5.41 -15.76
N VAL A 191 -20.93 4.50 -15.40
CA VAL A 191 -22.26 4.40 -16.00
C VAL A 191 -23.31 4.82 -15.00
N TRP A 192 -24.30 5.60 -15.42
CA TRP A 192 -25.42 5.96 -14.56
C TRP A 192 -26.29 4.73 -14.24
N GLU A 193 -26.36 4.36 -12.96
CA GLU A 193 -27.20 3.28 -12.47
C GLU A 193 -28.44 3.86 -11.78
N THR A 194 -29.60 3.64 -12.38
CA THR A 194 -30.87 4.21 -11.88
C THR A 194 -31.28 3.62 -10.53
N ALA A 195 -30.96 2.34 -10.27
CA ALA A 195 -31.34 1.65 -9.04
C ALA A 195 -30.65 2.25 -7.80
N SER A 196 -29.40 2.68 -7.93
CA SER A 196 -28.61 3.26 -6.85
C SER A 196 -28.48 4.78 -6.92
N ASN A 197 -29.04 5.40 -7.97
CA ASN A 197 -28.97 6.84 -8.24
C ASN A 197 -27.52 7.36 -8.17
N ALA A 198 -26.59 6.60 -8.76
CA ALA A 198 -25.16 6.85 -8.72
C ALA A 198 -24.50 6.52 -10.06
N TYR A 199 -23.33 7.13 -10.30
CA TYR A 199 -22.44 6.74 -11.39
C TYR A 199 -21.58 5.59 -10.92
N VAL A 200 -21.63 4.43 -11.56
CA VAL A 200 -20.96 3.20 -11.13
C VAL A 200 -19.89 2.82 -12.13
N LEU A 201 -18.68 2.59 -11.64
CA LEU A 201 -17.59 1.97 -12.38
C LEU A 201 -17.52 0.50 -11.97
N THR A 202 -17.99 -0.38 -12.84
CA THR A 202 -17.90 -1.85 -12.67
C THR A 202 -16.60 -2.36 -13.27
N GLY A 203 -15.91 -3.27 -12.57
CA GLY A 203 -14.74 -3.95 -13.11
C GLY A 203 -14.14 -4.92 -12.10
N ASP A 204 -13.53 -5.99 -12.61
CA ASP A 204 -12.75 -6.94 -11.81
C ASP A 204 -11.25 -6.63 -11.85
N ASP A 205 -10.83 -5.72 -12.73
CA ASP A 205 -9.45 -5.24 -12.87
C ASP A 205 -9.22 -4.00 -11.99
N THR A 206 -8.65 -4.24 -10.82
CA THR A 206 -8.35 -3.20 -9.82
C THR A 206 -7.34 -2.17 -10.32
N ARG A 207 -6.44 -2.53 -11.25
CA ARG A 207 -5.48 -1.57 -11.85
C ARG A 207 -6.20 -0.62 -12.80
N ALA A 208 -7.04 -1.15 -13.68
CA ALA A 208 -7.85 -0.33 -14.58
C ALA A 208 -8.80 0.60 -13.82
N GLN A 209 -9.42 0.10 -12.75
CA GLN A 209 -10.27 0.92 -11.88
C GLN A 209 -9.46 1.98 -11.12
N GLY A 210 -8.31 1.62 -10.55
CA GLY A 210 -7.42 2.58 -9.87
C GLY A 210 -6.99 3.72 -10.80
N HIS A 211 -6.63 3.40 -12.05
CA HIS A 211 -6.30 4.40 -13.06
C HIS A 211 -7.49 5.31 -13.39
N ALA A 212 -8.70 4.74 -13.58
CA ALA A 212 -9.91 5.52 -13.84
C ALA A 212 -10.27 6.47 -12.67
N VAL A 213 -10.06 6.03 -11.43
CA VAL A 213 -10.26 6.86 -10.23
C VAL A 213 -9.28 8.02 -10.19
N GLN A 214 -8.00 7.77 -10.44
CA GLN A 214 -6.98 8.83 -10.50
C GLN A 214 -7.28 9.82 -11.62
N ALA A 215 -7.64 9.35 -12.81
CA ALA A 215 -8.00 10.20 -13.95
C ALA A 215 -9.23 11.07 -13.66
N ALA A 216 -10.29 10.47 -13.07
CA ALA A 216 -11.49 11.19 -12.64
C ALA A 216 -11.16 12.24 -11.57
N GLY A 217 -10.40 11.88 -10.54
CA GLY A 217 -9.95 12.80 -9.48
C GLY A 217 -9.17 13.98 -10.04
N ALA A 218 -8.18 13.74 -10.91
CA ALA A 218 -7.38 14.80 -11.52
C ALA A 218 -8.19 15.73 -12.44
N ARG A 219 -9.24 15.21 -13.11
CA ARG A 219 -10.15 16.03 -13.92
C ARG A 219 -11.12 16.85 -13.07
N LEU A 220 -11.67 16.27 -12.02
CA LEU A 220 -12.55 16.96 -11.06
C LEU A 220 -11.80 18.08 -10.32
N ALA A 221 -10.56 17.82 -9.88
CA ALA A 221 -9.72 18.82 -9.21
C ALA A 221 -9.47 20.05 -10.09
N ARG A 222 -9.26 19.88 -11.40
CA ARG A 222 -9.12 21.00 -12.36
C ARG A 222 -10.38 21.85 -12.52
N LEU A 223 -11.54 21.32 -12.15
CA LEU A 223 -12.81 22.04 -12.12
C LEU A 223 -13.09 22.67 -10.73
N GLY A 224 -12.15 22.57 -9.79
CA GLY A 224 -12.35 23.01 -8.40
C GLY A 224 -13.32 22.11 -7.63
N ILE A 225 -13.49 20.86 -8.06
CA ILE A 225 -14.37 19.87 -7.42
C ILE A 225 -13.52 18.88 -6.65
N GLY A 226 -13.76 18.75 -5.36
CA GLY A 226 -13.08 17.76 -4.53
C GLY A 226 -13.62 16.37 -4.74
N THR A 227 -12.78 15.36 -4.51
CA THR A 227 -13.19 13.96 -4.46
C THR A 227 -12.91 13.40 -3.07
N ALA A 228 -13.87 12.73 -2.46
CA ALA A 228 -13.65 11.92 -1.28
C ALA A 228 -13.89 10.46 -1.64
N LEU A 229 -12.91 9.61 -1.37
CA LEU A 229 -13.02 8.17 -1.52
C LEU A 229 -13.31 7.53 -0.17
N ARG A 230 -14.33 6.68 -0.12
CA ARG A 230 -14.67 5.87 1.05
C ARG A 230 -14.66 4.42 0.66
N THR A 231 -14.23 3.57 1.58
CA THR A 231 -14.54 2.15 1.53
C THR A 231 -15.90 1.95 2.20
N ALA A 232 -16.76 1.10 1.64
CA ALA A 232 -17.95 0.65 2.37
C ALA A 232 -17.47 0.06 3.71
N HIS A 233 -18.10 0.48 4.79
CA HIS A 233 -17.79 -0.05 6.10
C HIS A 233 -18.12 -1.55 6.06
N ARG A 234 -17.10 -2.42 6.19
CA ARG A 234 -17.34 -3.80 6.62
C ARG A 234 -18.11 -3.64 7.92
N SER A 235 -19.41 -3.96 7.91
CA SER A 235 -20.10 -4.18 9.16
C SER A 235 -19.33 -5.31 9.80
N SER A 236 -18.53 -5.00 10.82
CA SER A 236 -18.09 -6.01 11.75
C SER A 236 -19.38 -6.60 12.28
N THR A 237 -19.74 -7.79 11.80
CA THR A 237 -20.56 -8.70 12.58
C THR A 237 -19.82 -8.81 13.90
N ASP A 238 -20.31 -8.08 14.88
CA ASP A 238 -19.96 -8.17 16.27
C ASP A 238 -20.25 -9.63 16.65
N ILE A 239 -19.23 -10.48 16.51
CA ILE A 239 -19.23 -11.77 17.17
C ILE A 239 -19.14 -11.40 18.64
N ALA A 240 -20.31 -11.26 19.26
CA ALA A 240 -20.43 -11.11 20.69
C ALA A 240 -19.62 -12.23 21.33
N LEU A 241 -18.46 -11.88 21.90
CA LEU A 241 -17.69 -12.78 22.74
C LEU A 241 -18.66 -13.29 23.83
N PRO A 242 -18.76 -14.61 24.08
CA PRO A 242 -19.51 -15.09 25.22
C PRO A 242 -18.88 -14.52 26.49
N ALA A 243 -19.67 -13.76 27.25
CA ALA A 243 -19.23 -13.23 28.53
C ALA A 243 -18.76 -14.37 29.45
N PRO A 244 -17.63 -14.24 30.16
CA PRO A 244 -17.20 -15.23 31.14
C PRO A 244 -18.21 -15.30 32.28
N GLN A 245 -18.78 -16.47 32.56
CA GLN A 245 -19.65 -16.67 33.71
C GLN A 245 -18.84 -16.55 35.02
N PRO A 246 -19.26 -15.72 36.00
CA PRO A 246 -18.58 -15.64 37.27
C PRO A 246 -18.86 -16.87 38.15
N GLY A 247 -17.81 -17.66 38.40
CA GLY A 247 -17.48 -18.26 39.70
C GLY A 247 -18.49 -19.22 40.35
N ALA A 248 -18.36 -20.52 40.05
CA ALA A 248 -18.81 -21.56 40.97
C ALA A 248 -17.87 -21.61 42.19
N ARG A 249 -18.34 -21.11 43.32
CA ARG A 249 -17.70 -21.30 44.64
C ARG A 249 -17.75 -22.80 45.01
N ALA A 250 -16.60 -23.45 44.96
CA ALA A 250 -16.39 -24.72 45.65
C ALA A 250 -16.37 -24.45 47.16
N VAL A 251 -17.38 -24.94 47.89
CA VAL A 251 -17.38 -24.97 49.34
C VAL A 251 -16.98 -26.37 49.79
N THR A 252 -15.74 -26.47 50.24
CA THR A 252 -15.15 -27.60 50.96
C THR A 252 -16.00 -27.92 52.19
N ARG A 253 -16.54 -29.14 52.28
CA ARG A 253 -17.23 -29.62 53.47
C ARG A 253 -16.28 -30.54 54.25
N THR A 254 -15.89 -30.08 55.43
CA THR A 254 -15.16 -30.85 56.43
C THR A 254 -16.16 -31.43 57.44
N ARG A 255 -15.90 -32.69 57.80
CA ARG A 255 -16.46 -33.50 58.91
C ARG A 255 -17.67 -34.39 58.61
#